data_AF-A0A448S143-F1
#
_entry.id   AF-A0A448S143-F1
#
_cell.length_a   1.000
_cell.length_b   1.000
_cell.length_c   1.000
_cell.angle_alpha   90.00
_cell.angle_beta   90.00
_cell.angle_gamma   90.00
#
_symmetry.space_group_name_H-M   'P 1'
#
loop_
_entity.id
_entity.type
_entity.pdbx_description
1 polymer ?
#
loop_
_entity_poly.entity_id
_entity_poly.type
_entity_poly.pdbx_seq_one_letter_code
_entity_poly.pdbx_strand_id
1 'polypeptide(L)'
;MLADNGIHSDPTETWRIDYPETGETDITFSTLLPGWINGYLNAADFPDFTQLIPPPPADDPQAILLDLHNYQRVKYGSCRRHLERSQTDQDLSWENLGRQYAEALEIAISRENTPCLHLLLNRLLTDAAVAVYPLKKRFARRRPRADGKERDSYPSGHAVTSMLWALTLSSILPEKATGIYQRSLEFGAGRVICQAHWYSDIQVGYLMASFLFGVLQTKADYLRQRDKARDEIVDARI
;
A
#
# COMPACT_ATOMS: atom_id res chain seq x y z
N MET A 1 -6.26 -10.99 -8.68
CA MET A 1 -6.51 -10.64 -7.26
C MET A 1 -5.18 -10.27 -6.66
N LEU A 2 -5.10 -9.43 -5.64
CA LEU A 2 -3.89 -9.29 -4.83
C LEU A 2 -3.50 -10.70 -4.36
N ALA A 3 -2.67 -11.38 -5.14
CA ALA A 3 -2.35 -12.77 -4.91
C ALA A 3 -1.40 -12.79 -3.72
N ASP A 4 -1.93 -13.38 -2.64
CA ASP A 4 -1.28 -14.45 -1.91
C ASP A 4 -0.53 -14.10 -0.63
N ASN A 5 -1.24 -13.45 0.31
CA ASN A 5 -0.96 -13.63 1.75
C ASN A 5 -2.18 -14.11 2.54
N GLY A 6 -3.23 -14.65 1.89
CA GLY A 6 -4.41 -15.17 2.60
C GLY A 6 -5.24 -14.14 3.37
N ILE A 7 -5.07 -12.85 3.08
CA ILE A 7 -5.64 -11.80 3.91
C ILE A 7 -6.98 -11.31 3.35
N HIS A 8 -7.98 -11.27 4.24
CA HIS A 8 -9.13 -10.37 4.11
C HIS A 8 -10.22 -10.70 3.09
N SER A 9 -10.55 -11.96 2.78
CA SER A 9 -11.71 -12.24 1.90
C SER A 9 -12.91 -12.90 2.58
N ASP A 10 -12.76 -13.43 3.80
CA ASP A 10 -13.88 -14.02 4.53
C ASP A 10 -14.76 -12.92 5.19
N PRO A 11 -16.01 -12.71 4.74
CA PRO A 11 -16.92 -11.72 5.32
C PRO A 11 -17.52 -12.17 6.67
N THR A 12 -17.29 -13.42 7.10
CA THR A 12 -17.74 -13.92 8.40
C THR A 12 -16.81 -13.53 9.55
N GLU A 13 -15.60 -13.08 9.23
CA GLU A 13 -14.60 -12.60 10.18
C GLU A 13 -14.89 -11.15 10.61
N THR A 14 -15.97 -10.95 11.36
CA THR A 14 -16.44 -9.62 11.80
C THR A 14 -15.48 -8.89 12.73
N TRP A 15 -14.53 -9.60 13.35
CA TRP A 15 -13.45 -8.99 14.13
C TRP A 15 -12.60 -8.01 13.30
N ARG A 16 -12.60 -8.13 11.96
CA ARG A 16 -11.88 -7.22 11.04
C ARG A 16 -12.49 -5.81 10.95
N ILE A 17 -13.73 -5.65 11.40
CA ILE A 17 -14.42 -4.36 11.45
C ILE A 17 -14.68 -3.92 12.90
N ASP A 18 -14.07 -4.60 13.86
CA ASP A 18 -14.24 -4.32 15.28
C ASP A 18 -13.19 -3.31 15.77
N TYR A 19 -13.55 -2.03 15.75
CA TYR A 19 -12.73 -0.92 16.30
C TYR A 19 -13.51 0.04 17.22
N PRO A 20 -14.18 -0.43 18.28
CA PRO A 20 -15.01 0.39 19.14
C PRO A 20 -14.24 1.56 19.81
N GLU A 21 -12.96 1.36 20.09
CA GLU A 21 -12.06 2.32 20.73
C GLU A 21 -11.79 3.54 19.85
N THR A 22 -11.96 3.39 18.53
CA THR A 22 -11.80 4.51 17.59
C THR A 22 -13.01 5.45 17.63
N GLY A 23 -14.17 5.01 18.12
CA GLY A 23 -15.42 5.78 18.08
C GLY A 23 -15.93 6.06 16.66
N GLU A 24 -15.43 5.33 15.66
CA GLU A 24 -15.96 5.35 14.29
C GLU A 24 -17.23 4.51 14.18
N THR A 25 -18.19 4.98 13.39
CA THR A 25 -19.50 4.32 13.23
C THR A 25 -19.74 3.77 11.83
N ASP A 26 -18.87 4.08 10.88
CA ASP A 26 -18.98 3.72 9.46
C ASP A 26 -18.08 2.54 9.06
N ILE A 27 -17.59 1.78 10.05
CA ILE A 27 -16.72 0.63 9.82
C ILE A 27 -17.56 -0.58 9.40
N THR A 28 -17.39 -1.01 8.15
CA THR A 28 -18.16 -2.08 7.51
C THR A 28 -17.29 -2.86 6.54
N PHE A 29 -17.84 -3.89 5.89
CA PHE A 29 -17.16 -4.52 4.76
C PHE A 29 -17.32 -3.69 3.49
N SER A 30 -16.26 -3.65 2.69
CA SER A 30 -16.20 -2.96 1.41
C SER A 30 -17.19 -3.54 0.42
N THR A 31 -17.97 -2.66 -0.20
CA THR A 31 -18.85 -3.01 -1.32
C THR A 31 -18.09 -3.16 -2.64
N LEU A 32 -16.84 -2.69 -2.69
CA LEU A 32 -15.98 -2.73 -3.89
C LEU A 32 -15.00 -3.91 -3.87
N LEU A 33 -14.67 -4.43 -2.68
CA LEU A 33 -13.81 -5.58 -2.46
C LEU A 33 -14.41 -6.48 -1.36
N PRO A 34 -15.19 -7.51 -1.72
CA PRO A 34 -15.82 -8.39 -0.74
C PRO A 34 -14.83 -9.00 0.27
N GLY A 35 -15.19 -8.95 1.55
CA GLY A 35 -14.40 -9.47 2.68
C GLY A 35 -13.35 -8.52 3.26
N TRP A 36 -13.07 -7.41 2.56
CA TRP A 36 -12.18 -6.35 3.02
C TRP A 36 -12.95 -5.32 3.83
N ILE A 37 -12.31 -4.61 4.76
CA ILE A 37 -12.89 -3.43 5.40
C ILE A 37 -13.16 -2.33 4.35
N ASN A 38 -14.19 -1.50 4.54
CA ASN A 38 -14.46 -0.38 3.64
C ASN A 38 -13.32 0.66 3.63
N GLY A 39 -12.94 1.12 2.44
CA GLY A 39 -12.06 2.26 2.29
C GLY A 39 -12.76 3.59 2.60
N TYR A 40 -12.10 4.71 2.28
CA TYR A 40 -12.72 6.04 2.35
C TYR A 40 -13.33 6.47 1.02
N LEU A 41 -12.93 5.82 -0.07
CA LEU A 41 -13.35 6.19 -1.42
C LEU A 41 -14.48 5.28 -1.89
N ASN A 42 -15.51 5.90 -2.47
CA ASN A 42 -16.56 5.18 -3.19
C ASN A 42 -16.19 5.03 -4.69
N ALA A 43 -16.98 4.27 -5.45
CA ALA A 43 -16.69 3.99 -6.86
C ALA A 43 -16.52 5.25 -7.73
N ALA A 44 -17.25 6.34 -7.44
CA ALA A 44 -17.18 7.58 -8.20
C ALA A 44 -15.96 8.46 -7.84
N ASP A 45 -15.27 8.15 -6.75
CA ASP A 45 -14.09 8.90 -6.30
C ASP A 45 -12.82 8.48 -7.02
N PHE A 46 -12.78 7.27 -7.57
CA PHE A 46 -11.63 6.78 -8.33
C PHE A 46 -11.62 7.39 -9.74
N PRO A 47 -10.53 8.04 -10.17
CA PRO A 47 -10.41 8.46 -11.55
C PRO A 47 -10.37 7.23 -12.47
N ASP A 48 -10.73 7.41 -13.74
CA ASP A 48 -10.51 6.37 -14.75
C ASP A 48 -9.01 6.26 -15.04
N PHE A 49 -8.30 5.52 -14.19
CA PHE A 49 -6.88 5.26 -14.34
C PHE A 49 -6.55 4.55 -15.65
N THR A 50 -7.53 3.96 -16.34
CA THR A 50 -7.29 3.30 -17.62
C THR A 50 -7.08 4.29 -18.78
N GLN A 51 -7.40 5.58 -18.55
CA GLN A 51 -7.08 6.70 -19.43
C GLN A 51 -5.79 7.42 -19.04
N LEU A 52 -5.39 7.34 -17.76
CA LEU A 52 -4.23 8.05 -17.23
C LEU A 52 -2.95 7.21 -17.24
N ILE A 53 -3.08 5.91 -16.99
CA ILE A 53 -1.96 5.00 -16.84
C ILE A 53 -1.66 4.31 -18.18
N PRO A 54 -0.46 4.49 -18.75
CA PRO A 54 -0.10 3.85 -20.00
C PRO A 54 -0.02 2.33 -19.84
N PRO A 55 -0.10 1.55 -20.93
CA PRO A 55 0.18 0.12 -20.87
C PRO A 55 1.58 -0.14 -20.29
N PRO A 56 1.78 -1.30 -19.62
CA PRO A 56 3.10 -1.66 -19.15
C PRO A 56 4.06 -1.78 -20.33
N PRO A 57 5.37 -1.56 -20.11
CA PRO A 57 6.41 -1.68 -21.13
C PRO A 57 6.68 -3.12 -21.62
N ALA A 58 5.69 -4.02 -21.55
CA ALA A 58 5.87 -5.46 -21.67
C ALA A 58 6.38 -5.93 -23.04
N ASP A 59 6.17 -5.14 -24.11
CA ASP A 59 6.58 -5.47 -25.47
C ASP A 59 7.67 -4.53 -26.03
N ASP A 60 8.17 -3.58 -25.23
CA ASP A 60 9.26 -2.68 -25.62
C ASP A 60 10.61 -3.21 -25.08
N PRO A 61 11.51 -3.71 -25.95
CA PRO A 61 12.81 -4.24 -25.53
C PRO A 61 13.64 -3.25 -24.70
N GLN A 62 13.58 -1.95 -25.00
CA GLN A 62 14.36 -0.94 -24.27
C GLN A 62 13.82 -0.75 -22.85
N ALA A 63 12.51 -0.75 -22.72
CA ALA A 63 11.88 -0.60 -21.42
C ALA A 63 12.01 -1.86 -20.55
N ILE A 64 12.03 -3.07 -21.16
CA ILE A 64 12.41 -4.31 -20.47
C ILE A 64 13.87 -4.23 -19.97
N LEU A 65 14.80 -3.77 -20.81
CA LEU A 65 16.21 -3.59 -20.42
C LEU A 65 16.35 -2.59 -19.27
N LEU A 66 15.57 -1.51 -19.27
CA LEU A 66 15.54 -0.54 -18.18
C LEU A 66 15.02 -1.16 -16.87
N ASP A 67 13.96 -1.97 -16.92
CA ASP A 67 13.44 -2.68 -15.76
C ASP A 67 14.47 -3.68 -15.19
N LEU A 68 15.18 -4.42 -16.06
CA LEU A 68 16.25 -5.33 -15.68
C LEU A 68 17.46 -4.60 -15.08
N HIS A 69 17.86 -3.48 -15.68
CA HIS A 69 18.91 -2.62 -15.14
C HIS A 69 18.55 -2.12 -13.74
N ASN A 70 17.32 -1.66 -13.54
CA ASN A 70 16.84 -1.21 -12.24
C ASN A 70 16.79 -2.34 -11.22
N TYR A 71 16.38 -3.55 -11.62
CA TYR A 71 16.46 -4.73 -10.76
C TYR A 71 17.89 -4.98 -10.26
N GLN A 72 18.87 -4.99 -11.16
CA GLN A 72 20.27 -5.17 -10.80
C GLN A 72 20.75 -4.06 -9.87
N ARG A 73 20.48 -2.79 -10.22
CA ARG A 73 20.87 -1.63 -9.42
C ARG A 73 20.33 -1.71 -7.99
N VAL A 74 19.05 -2.03 -7.82
CA VAL A 74 18.45 -2.16 -6.49
C VAL A 74 19.04 -3.35 -5.75
N LYS A 75 19.02 -4.54 -6.35
CA LYS A 75 19.49 -5.77 -5.68
C LYS A 75 20.94 -5.71 -5.22
N TYR A 76 21.84 -5.21 -6.07
CA TYR A 76 23.27 -5.16 -5.78
C TYR A 76 23.70 -3.86 -5.09
N GLY A 77 22.85 -2.82 -5.09
CA GLY A 77 23.06 -1.59 -4.33
C GLY A 77 22.49 -1.62 -2.91
N SER A 78 21.60 -2.55 -2.60
CA SER A 78 20.98 -2.69 -1.28
C SER A 78 21.94 -3.30 -0.24
N CYS A 79 21.92 -2.74 0.97
CA CYS A 79 22.61 -3.33 2.11
C CYS A 79 21.87 -4.59 2.61
N ARG A 80 22.57 -5.41 3.41
CA ARG A 80 22.03 -6.66 3.98
C ARG A 80 20.70 -6.45 4.71
N ARG A 81 20.59 -5.38 5.51
CA ARG A 81 19.37 -5.04 6.26
C ARG A 81 18.17 -4.82 5.34
N HIS A 82 18.37 -4.14 4.20
CA HIS A 82 17.30 -3.89 3.23
C HIS A 82 16.87 -5.18 2.53
N LEU A 83 17.83 -6.05 2.19
CA LEU A 83 17.53 -7.38 1.61
C LEU A 83 16.71 -8.24 2.58
N GLU A 84 17.05 -8.26 3.86
CA GLU A 84 16.31 -9.01 4.89
C GLU A 84 14.88 -8.47 5.06
N ARG A 85 14.73 -7.14 5.14
CA ARG A 85 13.41 -6.48 5.23
C ARG A 85 12.52 -6.72 4.03
N SER A 86 13.10 -6.80 2.82
CA SER A 86 12.32 -6.99 1.59
C SER A 86 11.43 -8.25 1.63
N GLN A 87 11.81 -9.27 2.39
CA GLN A 87 11.02 -10.50 2.58
C GLN A 87 9.82 -10.26 3.49
N THR A 88 10.01 -9.58 4.62
CA THR A 88 8.94 -9.31 5.58
C THR A 88 7.98 -8.23 5.10
N ASP A 89 8.45 -7.27 4.30
CA ASP A 89 7.63 -6.22 3.69
C ASP A 89 6.61 -6.76 2.70
N GLN A 90 6.73 -8.03 2.29
CA GLN A 90 5.71 -8.64 1.45
C GLN A 90 4.39 -8.81 2.20
N ASP A 91 4.45 -8.92 3.53
CA ASP A 91 3.32 -9.22 4.37
C ASP A 91 2.56 -7.96 4.82
N LEU A 92 1.32 -7.87 4.38
CA LEU A 92 0.37 -6.84 4.76
C LEU A 92 -0.82 -7.43 5.53
N SER A 93 -0.63 -8.59 6.18
CA SER A 93 -1.68 -9.27 6.94
C SER A 93 -2.26 -8.36 8.01
N TRP A 94 -3.44 -8.70 8.54
CA TRP A 94 -4.04 -7.97 9.66
C TRP A 94 -3.04 -7.72 10.79
N GLU A 95 -2.29 -8.75 11.17
CA GLU A 95 -1.32 -8.75 12.27
C GLU A 95 -0.09 -7.91 11.93
N ASN A 96 0.29 -7.84 10.66
CA ASN A 96 1.50 -7.16 10.18
C ASN A 96 1.23 -5.79 9.54
N LEU A 97 -0.04 -5.36 9.49
CA LEU A 97 -0.49 -4.12 8.90
C LEU A 97 0.23 -2.93 9.53
N GLY A 98 0.88 -2.12 8.68
CA GLY A 98 1.56 -0.90 9.11
C GLY A 98 2.90 -1.12 9.81
N ARG A 99 3.23 -2.34 10.29
CA ARG A 99 4.48 -2.62 11.03
C ARG A 99 5.74 -2.21 10.26
N GLN A 100 5.69 -2.16 8.94
CA GLN A 100 6.80 -1.72 8.10
C GLN A 100 7.20 -0.25 8.36
N TYR A 101 6.33 0.55 8.97
CA TYR A 101 6.56 1.94 9.35
C TYR A 101 6.87 2.14 10.84
N ALA A 102 6.77 1.10 11.68
CA ALA A 102 6.91 1.21 13.12
C ALA A 102 8.26 1.86 13.54
N GLU A 103 9.37 1.45 12.93
CA GLU A 103 10.68 2.07 13.20
C GLU A 103 10.73 3.53 12.75
N ALA A 104 10.18 3.86 11.58
CA ALA A 104 10.20 5.24 11.07
C ALA A 104 9.38 6.18 11.96
N LEU A 105 8.32 5.67 12.59
CA LEU A 105 7.48 6.43 13.50
C LEU A 105 7.98 6.39 14.96
N GLU A 106 8.81 5.41 15.32
CA GLU A 106 9.23 5.09 16.70
C GLU A 106 8.07 4.71 17.62
N ILE A 107 7.07 4.02 17.08
CA ILE A 107 5.91 3.49 17.83
C ILE A 107 5.60 2.07 17.39
N ALA A 108 5.00 1.28 18.26
CA ALA A 108 4.42 0.00 17.86
C ALA A 108 3.14 0.26 17.06
N ILE A 109 2.96 -0.43 15.93
CA ILE A 109 1.73 -0.34 15.13
C ILE A 109 1.00 -1.68 15.23
N SER A 110 -0.16 -1.68 15.89
CA SER A 110 -1.05 -2.83 15.99
C SER A 110 -2.48 -2.43 16.34
N ARG A 111 -3.42 -3.37 16.23
CA ARG A 111 -4.82 -3.16 16.63
C ARG A 111 -4.94 -2.81 18.12
N GLU A 112 -4.07 -3.37 18.94
CA GLU A 112 -4.10 -3.23 20.40
C GLU A 112 -3.44 -1.93 20.87
N ASN A 113 -2.30 -1.56 20.28
CA ASN A 113 -1.50 -0.43 20.77
C ASN A 113 -1.83 0.89 20.08
N THR A 114 -2.24 0.83 18.81
CA THR A 114 -2.55 2.01 17.99
C THR A 114 -3.77 1.75 17.10
N PRO A 115 -4.96 1.50 17.69
CA PRO A 115 -6.17 1.15 16.94
C PRO A 115 -6.57 2.20 15.90
N CYS A 116 -6.40 3.50 16.18
CA CYS A 116 -6.79 4.55 15.24
C CYS A 116 -5.88 4.56 14.01
N LEU A 117 -4.56 4.41 14.22
CA LEU A 117 -3.60 4.30 13.14
C LEU A 117 -3.78 2.98 12.36
N HIS A 118 -4.00 1.87 13.06
CA HIS A 118 -4.22 0.57 12.42
C HIS A 118 -5.45 0.60 11.50
N LEU A 119 -6.57 1.16 11.97
CA LEU A 119 -7.77 1.37 11.16
C LEU A 119 -7.50 2.23 9.93
N LEU A 120 -6.82 3.38 10.12
CA LEU A 120 -6.47 4.29 9.03
C LEU A 120 -5.68 3.59 7.92
N LEU A 121 -4.61 2.87 8.29
CA LEU A 121 -3.77 2.16 7.34
C LEU A 121 -4.53 1.04 6.63
N ASN A 122 -5.48 0.39 7.31
CA ASN A 122 -6.28 -0.70 6.75
C ASN A 122 -7.26 -0.20 5.68
N ARG A 123 -8.00 0.87 5.98
CA ARG A 123 -8.93 1.49 5.02
C ARG A 123 -8.18 2.03 3.79
N LEU A 124 -6.99 2.62 3.99
CA LEU A 124 -6.11 3.05 2.88
C LEU A 124 -5.58 1.87 2.03
N LEU A 125 -5.32 0.72 2.66
CA LEU A 125 -4.95 -0.50 1.95
C LEU A 125 -6.12 -0.98 1.06
N THR A 126 -7.38 -0.91 1.52
CA THR A 126 -8.56 -1.16 0.68
C THR A 126 -8.63 -0.19 -0.50
N ASP A 127 -8.49 1.13 -0.28
CA ASP A 127 -8.55 2.11 -1.37
C ASP A 127 -7.47 1.86 -2.43
N ALA A 128 -6.23 1.55 -1.99
CA ALA A 128 -5.14 1.16 -2.88
C ALA A 128 -5.46 -0.10 -3.68
N ALA A 129 -6.06 -1.11 -3.04
CA ALA A 129 -6.44 -2.37 -3.66
C ALA A 129 -7.53 -2.18 -4.74
N VAL A 130 -8.55 -1.37 -4.44
CA VAL A 130 -9.63 -1.02 -5.39
C VAL A 130 -9.04 -0.32 -6.61
N ALA A 131 -8.15 0.66 -6.41
CA ALA A 131 -7.58 1.46 -7.49
C ALA A 131 -6.80 0.64 -8.52
N VAL A 132 -6.06 -0.40 -8.09
CA VAL A 132 -5.20 -1.18 -8.99
C VAL A 132 -5.94 -2.32 -9.71
N TYR A 133 -7.07 -2.79 -9.17
CA TYR A 133 -7.73 -4.00 -9.64
C TYR A 133 -8.14 -3.93 -11.14
N PRO A 134 -8.75 -2.85 -11.64
CA PRO A 134 -9.11 -2.75 -13.06
C PRO A 134 -7.90 -2.82 -14.00
N LEU A 135 -6.78 -2.18 -13.62
CA LEU A 135 -5.56 -2.16 -14.44
C LEU A 135 -4.87 -3.53 -14.45
N LYS A 136 -4.79 -4.21 -13.30
CA LYS A 136 -4.25 -5.57 -13.22
C LYS A 136 -5.03 -6.54 -14.11
N LYS A 137 -6.37 -6.44 -14.11
CA LYS A 137 -7.24 -7.23 -14.98
C LYS A 137 -7.03 -6.89 -16.46
N ARG A 138 -6.93 -5.60 -16.79
CA ARG A 138 -6.76 -5.12 -18.18
C ARG A 138 -5.43 -5.55 -18.79
N PHE A 139 -4.33 -5.37 -18.06
CA PHE A 139 -2.99 -5.57 -18.62
C PHE A 139 -2.42 -6.96 -18.41
N ALA A 140 -2.85 -7.67 -17.37
CA ALA A 140 -2.45 -9.04 -17.09
C ALA A 140 -0.92 -9.28 -17.18
N ARG A 141 -0.12 -8.29 -16.76
CA ARG A 141 1.35 -8.30 -16.89
C ARG A 141 1.92 -9.43 -16.05
N ARG A 142 2.82 -10.24 -16.63
CA ARG A 142 3.56 -11.28 -15.90
C ARG A 142 4.51 -10.65 -14.89
N ARG A 143 4.61 -11.24 -13.71
CA ARG A 143 5.61 -10.86 -12.71
C ARG A 143 7.03 -11.27 -13.14
N PRO A 144 8.10 -10.63 -12.62
CA PRO A 144 9.49 -10.99 -12.93
C PRO A 144 9.93 -12.38 -12.44
N ARG A 145 9.19 -13.02 -11.52
CA ARG A 145 9.52 -14.36 -10.99
C ARG A 145 9.66 -15.38 -12.12
N ALA A 146 10.60 -16.31 -11.94
CA ALA A 146 10.99 -17.29 -12.96
C ALA A 146 9.85 -18.23 -13.42
N ASP A 147 8.83 -18.47 -12.58
CA ASP A 147 7.69 -19.31 -12.96
C ASP A 147 6.66 -18.55 -13.82
N GLY A 148 6.65 -17.21 -13.78
CA GLY A 148 5.82 -16.33 -14.61
C GLY A 148 4.31 -16.61 -14.54
N LYS A 149 3.85 -17.32 -13.52
CA LYS A 149 2.46 -17.81 -13.41
C LYS A 149 1.49 -16.69 -13.09
N GLU A 150 1.91 -15.77 -12.22
CA GLU A 150 1.09 -14.64 -11.80
C GLU A 150 1.07 -13.54 -12.88
N ARG A 151 -0.15 -13.16 -13.28
CA ARG A 151 -0.44 -12.18 -14.34
C ARG A 151 -1.17 -10.97 -13.80
N ASP A 152 -0.62 -10.39 -12.75
CA ASP A 152 -1.20 -9.25 -12.06
C ASP A 152 -0.10 -8.24 -11.66
N SER A 153 1.02 -8.18 -12.38
CA SER A 153 2.18 -7.37 -11.97
C SER A 153 1.89 -5.86 -12.03
N TYR A 154 1.14 -5.39 -13.02
CA TYR A 154 1.02 -3.95 -13.30
C TYR A 154 -0.38 -3.40 -12.98
N PRO A 155 -0.47 -2.31 -12.19
CA PRO A 155 0.59 -1.71 -11.36
C PRO A 155 0.78 -2.49 -10.04
N SER A 156 1.81 -2.13 -9.26
CA SER A 156 2.04 -2.77 -7.96
C SER A 156 1.10 -2.23 -6.87
N GLY A 157 0.27 -3.10 -6.29
CA GLY A 157 -0.64 -2.75 -5.19
C GLY A 157 0.13 -2.35 -3.93
N HIS A 158 1.13 -3.15 -3.52
CA HIS A 158 2.00 -2.82 -2.39
C HIS A 158 2.74 -1.47 -2.55
N ALA A 159 3.11 -1.09 -3.78
CA ALA A 159 3.72 0.23 -4.01
C ALA A 159 2.70 1.37 -3.82
N VAL A 160 1.46 1.21 -4.31
CA VAL A 160 0.38 2.17 -4.05
C VAL A 160 0.14 2.30 -2.55
N THR A 161 -0.07 1.17 -1.85
CA THR A 161 -0.30 1.14 -0.40
C THR A 161 0.83 1.82 0.36
N SER A 162 2.08 1.41 0.11
CA SER A 162 3.23 1.93 0.84
C SER A 162 3.39 3.44 0.65
N MET A 163 3.25 3.95 -0.58
CA MET A 163 3.37 5.38 -0.84
C MET A 163 2.19 6.18 -0.30
N LEU A 164 0.97 5.63 -0.37
CA LEU A 164 -0.22 6.26 0.19
C LEU A 164 -0.14 6.37 1.71
N TRP A 165 0.40 5.34 2.37
CA TRP A 165 0.74 5.39 3.79
C TRP A 165 1.81 6.44 4.08
N ALA A 166 2.89 6.52 3.30
CA ALA A 166 3.91 7.54 3.51
C ALA A 166 3.40 8.97 3.32
N LEU A 167 2.59 9.23 2.29
CA LEU A 167 1.92 10.51 2.08
C LEU A 167 1.04 10.88 3.28
N THR A 168 0.25 9.93 3.77
CA THR A 168 -0.62 10.14 4.93
C THR A 168 0.19 10.37 6.21
N LEU A 169 1.16 9.50 6.52
CA LEU A 169 1.99 9.59 7.72
C LEU A 169 2.87 10.84 7.74
N SER A 170 3.40 11.27 6.60
CA SER A 170 4.17 12.52 6.50
C SER A 170 3.28 13.76 6.64
N SER A 171 1.99 13.68 6.31
CA SER A 171 1.03 14.74 6.64
C SER A 171 0.68 14.80 8.14
N ILE A 172 0.89 13.70 8.86
CA ILE A 172 0.66 13.59 10.31
C ILE A 172 1.90 14.01 11.12
N LEU A 173 3.09 13.50 10.76
CA LEU A 173 4.39 13.80 11.38
C LEU A 173 5.39 14.39 10.37
N PRO A 174 5.24 15.68 9.99
CA PRO A 174 6.12 16.31 9.01
C PRO A 174 7.60 16.29 9.38
N GLU A 175 7.94 16.31 10.68
CA GLU A 175 9.32 16.27 11.17
C GLU A 175 10.01 14.93 10.89
N LYS A 176 9.24 13.85 10.66
CA LYS A 176 9.75 12.52 10.29
C LYS A 176 9.58 12.20 8.80
N ALA A 177 9.09 13.16 8.00
CA ALA A 177 8.71 12.93 6.60
C ALA A 177 9.85 12.26 5.79
N THR A 178 11.09 12.73 5.93
CA THR A 178 12.24 12.14 5.21
C THR A 178 12.38 10.65 5.48
N GLY A 179 12.35 10.22 6.74
CA GLY A 179 12.47 8.80 7.11
C GLY A 179 11.27 7.97 6.65
N ILE A 180 10.07 8.53 6.73
CA ILE A 180 8.83 7.91 6.26
C ILE A 180 8.87 7.68 4.74
N TYR A 181 9.27 8.69 3.95
CA TYR A 181 9.39 8.52 2.50
C TYR A 181 10.51 7.56 2.11
N GLN A 182 11.67 7.63 2.78
CA GLN A 182 12.75 6.66 2.58
C GLN A 182 12.24 5.23 2.79
N ARG A 183 11.45 5.02 3.84
CA ARG A 183 10.85 3.72 4.12
C ARG A 183 9.90 3.25 3.00
N SER A 184 9.11 4.15 2.40
CA SER A 184 8.27 3.79 1.25
C SER A 184 9.07 3.38 0.01
N LEU A 185 10.16 4.11 -0.27
CA LEU A 185 11.06 3.82 -1.38
C LEU A 185 11.75 2.46 -1.19
N GLU A 186 12.21 2.18 0.02
CA GLU A 186 12.77 0.88 0.38
C GLU A 186 11.74 -0.27 0.25
N PHE A 187 10.49 -0.04 0.67
CA PHE A 187 9.41 -1.02 0.54
C PHE A 187 9.19 -1.37 -0.95
N GLY A 188 9.02 -0.36 -1.81
CA GLY A 188 8.84 -0.57 -3.25
C GLY A 188 10.06 -1.26 -3.90
N ALA A 189 11.27 -0.85 -3.52
CA ALA A 189 12.50 -1.53 -3.91
C ALA A 189 12.54 -3.00 -3.46
N GLY A 190 12.01 -3.31 -2.27
CA GLY A 190 11.85 -4.67 -1.77
C GLY A 190 10.98 -5.55 -2.66
N ARG A 191 9.93 -4.99 -3.28
CA ARG A 191 9.10 -5.71 -4.27
C ARG A 191 9.89 -6.08 -5.53
N VAL A 192 10.82 -5.24 -5.94
CA VAL A 192 11.74 -5.51 -7.07
C VAL A 192 12.76 -6.58 -6.70
N ILE A 193 13.36 -6.48 -5.51
CA ILE A 193 14.32 -7.47 -4.97
C ILE A 193 13.68 -8.86 -4.92
N CYS A 194 12.46 -8.95 -4.39
CA CYS A 194 11.67 -10.18 -4.29
C CYS A 194 11.05 -10.63 -5.62
N GLN A 195 11.39 -9.96 -6.72
CA GLN A 195 10.88 -10.22 -8.08
C GLN A 195 9.34 -10.24 -8.16
N ALA A 196 8.65 -9.63 -7.20
CA ALA A 196 7.20 -9.57 -7.16
C ALA A 196 6.66 -8.56 -8.18
N HIS A 197 7.44 -7.52 -8.49
CA HIS A 197 7.07 -6.46 -9.41
C HIS A 197 8.28 -5.94 -10.18
N TRP A 198 8.02 -5.46 -11.40
CA TRP A 198 8.98 -4.69 -12.17
C TRP A 198 9.15 -3.30 -11.58
N TYR A 199 10.29 -2.65 -11.82
CA TYR A 199 10.54 -1.30 -11.31
C TYR A 199 9.51 -0.30 -11.83
N SER A 200 9.12 -0.41 -13.10
CA SER A 200 8.04 0.37 -13.72
C SER A 200 6.68 0.17 -13.06
N ASP A 201 6.35 -1.03 -12.54
CA ASP A 201 5.11 -1.26 -11.77
C ASP A 201 5.08 -0.43 -10.49
N ILE A 202 6.25 -0.23 -9.86
CA ILE A 202 6.42 0.54 -8.62
C ILE A 202 6.22 2.04 -8.89
N GLN A 203 6.86 2.56 -9.94
CA GLN A 203 6.76 3.99 -10.30
C GLN A 203 5.31 4.40 -10.57
N VAL A 204 4.57 3.56 -11.30
CA VAL A 204 3.14 3.79 -11.56
C VAL A 204 2.32 3.68 -10.28
N GLY A 205 2.68 2.76 -9.37
CA GLY A 205 2.06 2.68 -8.05
C GLY A 205 2.21 3.98 -7.25
N TYR A 206 3.39 4.60 -7.26
CA TYR A 206 3.64 5.88 -6.58
C TYR A 206 2.84 7.04 -7.18
N LEU A 207 2.73 7.07 -8.52
CA LEU A 207 1.89 8.04 -9.21
C LEU A 207 0.42 7.89 -8.77
N MET A 208 -0.11 6.66 -8.80
CA MET A 208 -1.49 6.38 -8.37
C MET A 208 -1.74 6.76 -6.91
N ALA A 209 -0.81 6.44 -6.01
CA ALA A 209 -0.91 6.83 -4.60
C ALA A 209 -1.03 8.35 -4.42
N SER A 210 -0.31 9.13 -5.24
CA SER A 210 -0.38 10.61 -5.20
C SER A 210 -1.76 11.12 -5.62
N PHE A 211 -2.38 10.50 -6.64
CA PHE A 211 -3.76 10.80 -7.02
C PHE A 211 -4.76 10.47 -5.91
N LEU A 212 -4.67 9.26 -5.34
CA LEU A 212 -5.55 8.83 -4.25
C LEU A 212 -5.42 9.77 -3.04
N PHE A 213 -4.19 10.13 -2.65
CA PHE A 213 -3.95 11.06 -1.56
C PHE A 213 -4.61 12.41 -1.79
N GLY A 214 -4.57 12.95 -3.02
CA GLY A 214 -5.25 14.19 -3.38
C GLY A 214 -6.77 14.11 -3.23
N VAL A 215 -7.40 13.02 -3.68
CA VAL A 215 -8.85 12.79 -3.50
C VAL A 215 -9.22 12.61 -2.03
N LEU A 216 -8.40 11.90 -1.26
CA LEU A 216 -8.63 11.69 0.17
C LEU A 216 -8.67 13.00 0.96
N GLN A 217 -7.95 14.04 0.53
CA GLN A 217 -8.02 15.36 1.18
C GLN A 217 -9.41 16.00 1.12
N THR A 218 -10.32 15.49 0.28
CA THR A 218 -11.70 15.99 0.18
C THR A 218 -12.70 15.15 1.00
N LYS A 219 -12.23 14.16 1.78
CA LYS A 219 -13.07 13.18 2.47
C LYS A 219 -13.09 13.45 3.97
N ALA A 220 -14.25 13.82 4.49
CA ALA A 220 -14.40 14.25 5.88
C ALA A 220 -14.16 13.11 6.89
N ASP A 221 -14.57 11.89 6.55
CA ASP A 221 -14.32 10.68 7.32
C ASP A 221 -12.82 10.31 7.35
N TYR A 222 -12.12 10.41 6.22
CA TYR A 222 -10.66 10.26 6.17
C TYR A 222 -9.95 11.29 7.04
N LEU A 223 -10.26 12.58 6.88
CA LEU A 223 -9.61 13.65 7.64
C LEU A 223 -9.82 13.48 9.15
N ARG A 224 -11.04 13.08 9.56
CA ARG A 224 -11.38 12.81 10.95
C ARG A 224 -10.62 11.60 11.51
N GLN A 225 -10.54 10.48 10.79
CA GLN A 225 -9.76 9.32 11.22
C GLN A 225 -8.26 9.62 11.24
N ARG A 226 -7.75 10.38 10.27
CA ARG A 226 -6.35 10.83 10.21
C ARG A 226 -5.99 11.69 11.43
N ASP A 227 -6.87 12.60 11.83
CA ASP A 227 -6.65 13.45 12.99
C ASP A 227 -6.67 12.64 14.30
N LYS A 228 -7.56 11.64 14.43
CA LYS A 228 -7.50 10.68 15.56
C LYS A 228 -6.20 9.88 15.60
N ALA A 229 -5.75 9.39 14.44
CA ALA A 229 -4.48 8.68 14.34
C ALA A 229 -3.28 9.60 14.68
N ARG A 230 -3.33 10.88 14.30
CA ARG A 230 -2.32 11.88 14.71
C ARG A 230 -2.25 11.99 16.23
N ASP A 231 -3.41 12.19 16.87
CA ASP A 231 -3.46 12.38 18.31
C ASP A 231 -2.94 11.12 19.04
N GLU A 232 -3.33 9.92 18.59
CA GLU A 232 -2.80 8.63 19.09
C GLU A 232 -1.28 8.48 18.89
N ILE A 233 -0.75 8.88 17.73
CA ILE A 233 0.70 8.85 17.45
C ILE A 233 1.46 9.79 18.39
N VAL A 234 0.91 10.98 18.66
CA VAL A 234 1.54 11.95 19.57
C VAL A 234 1.58 11.39 20.99
N ASP A 235 0.46 10.84 21.47
CA ASP A 235 0.37 10.26 22.81
C ASP A 235 1.29 9.05 22.98
N ALA A 236 1.41 8.18 21.98
CA ALA A 236 2.25 6.99 22.02
C ALA A 236 3.77 7.28 21.98
N ARG A 237 4.18 8.53 21.69
CA ARG A 237 5.58 8.95 21.63
C ARG A 237 6.07 9.65 22.89
N ILE A 238 5.20 9.87 23.88
CA ILE A 238 5.50 10.48 25.19
C ILE A 238 5.83 9.38 26.20
#